data_AF-A0A5R8K8R8-F1
#
_entry.id   AF-A0A5R8K8R8-F1
#
_cell.length_a   1.000
_cell.length_b   1.000
_cell.length_c   1.000
_cell.angle_alpha   90.00
_cell.angle_beta   90.00
_cell.angle_gamma   90.00
#
_symmetry.space_group_name_H-M   'P 1'
#
loop_
_entity.id
_entity.type
_entity.pdbx_description
1 polymer ?
#
loop_
_entity_poly.entity_id
_entity_poly.type
_entity_poly.pdbx_seq_one_letter_code
_entity_poly.pdbx_strand_id
1 'polypeptide(L)'
;MVASFERFVDGDEHLWENAETKISRPMNKTFSRAKHSSIQRPIVVGLSSLMLMLLVSVASTSPIQAEQKSDGTEGVGQQKALLGRLVTELQISPRSFVYLRSKGFTQTDQEFEQIIAKNDTMFRRTRIVRRGEDGVRQIPGWPGIAVTAAYKASK
;
A
#
# COMPACT_ATOMS: atom_id res chain seq x y z
N MET A 1 -14.49 -10.41 28.83
CA MET A 1 -13.37 -10.73 27.93
C MET A 1 -12.53 -9.47 27.79
N VAL A 2 -11.40 -9.40 28.49
CA VAL A 2 -10.47 -8.27 28.44
C VAL A 2 -9.36 -8.69 27.51
N ALA A 3 -9.23 -8.01 26.38
CA ALA A 3 -8.11 -8.23 25.46
C ALA A 3 -6.85 -7.61 26.10
N SER A 4 -5.94 -8.47 26.56
CA SER A 4 -4.59 -8.07 26.98
C SER A 4 -3.86 -7.47 25.79
N PHE A 5 -3.70 -6.15 25.80
CA PHE A 5 -2.82 -5.45 24.88
C PHE A 5 -1.41 -5.56 25.44
N GLU A 6 -0.69 -6.61 25.01
CA GLU A 6 0.71 -6.76 25.40
C GLU A 6 1.55 -5.61 24.84
N ARG A 7 2.28 -5.05 25.79
CA ARG A 7 3.17 -3.90 25.74
C ARG A 7 4.36 -4.25 24.84
N PHE A 8 4.44 -3.67 23.64
CA PHE A 8 5.71 -3.65 22.89
C PHE A 8 6.65 -2.67 23.59
N VAL A 9 7.47 -3.22 24.48
CA VAL A 9 8.58 -2.53 25.15
C VAL A 9 9.79 -2.50 24.21
N ASP A 10 10.46 -1.35 24.24
CA ASP A 10 11.76 -1.01 23.65
C ASP A 10 12.72 -2.18 23.42
N GLY A 11 13.32 -2.18 22.23
CA GLY A 11 14.43 -3.06 21.88
C GLY A 11 15.16 -2.56 20.63
N ASP A 12 16.28 -1.87 20.87
CA ASP A 12 17.37 -1.52 19.97
C ASP A 12 17.19 -0.39 18.94
N GLU A 13 17.57 0.82 19.36
CA GLU A 13 17.93 1.97 18.52
C GLU A 13 19.23 1.78 17.70
N HIS A 14 19.90 0.61 17.76
CA HIS A 14 21.23 0.41 17.15
C HIS A 14 21.33 -0.60 15.99
N LEU A 15 20.21 -1.10 15.45
CA LEU A 15 20.26 -2.21 14.46
C LEU A 15 20.32 -1.82 12.97
N TRP A 16 20.56 -0.55 12.61
CA TRP A 16 20.49 -0.11 11.21
C TRP A 16 21.82 0.32 10.56
N GLU A 17 22.96 0.22 11.26
CA GLU A 17 24.22 0.81 10.76
C GLU A 17 25.04 -0.07 9.79
N ASN A 18 24.62 -1.28 9.43
CA ASN A 18 25.47 -2.20 8.63
C ASN A 18 24.76 -2.90 7.46
N ALA A 19 23.88 -2.22 6.71
CA ALA A 19 23.31 -2.79 5.48
C ALA A 19 24.20 -2.59 4.22
N GLU A 20 25.34 -1.90 4.36
CA GLU A 20 26.31 -1.70 3.28
C GLU A 20 27.55 -2.54 3.49
N THR A 21 27.49 -3.85 3.21
CA THR A 21 28.66 -4.60 2.73
C THR A 21 28.23 -5.98 2.20
N LYS A 22 28.85 -6.36 1.07
CA LYS A 22 28.84 -7.68 0.42
C LYS A 22 27.68 -7.98 -0.54
N ILE A 23 27.65 -7.24 -1.65
CA ILE A 23 27.19 -7.81 -2.93
C ILE A 23 28.29 -8.75 -3.43
N SER A 24 28.29 -10.00 -2.98
CA SER A 24 29.03 -11.07 -3.67
C SER A 24 28.13 -11.61 -4.76
N ARG A 25 28.46 -11.32 -6.02
CA ARG A 25 27.78 -11.87 -7.21
C ARG A 25 28.25 -13.31 -7.41
N PRO A 26 27.37 -14.33 -7.44
CA PRO A 26 27.67 -15.55 -8.15
C PRO A 26 27.31 -15.40 -9.64
N MET A 27 28.35 -15.58 -10.45
CA MET A 27 28.34 -15.61 -11.91
C MET A 27 27.95 -17.01 -12.40
N ASN A 28 27.26 -17.08 -13.56
CA ASN A 28 26.87 -18.29 -14.31
C ASN A 28 25.57 -18.98 -13.81
N LYS A 29 24.67 -19.56 -14.63
CA LYS A 29 24.75 -20.09 -16.00
C LYS A 29 23.44 -19.84 -16.76
N THR A 30 23.60 -19.65 -18.06
CA THR A 30 22.62 -19.83 -19.13
C THR A 30 21.86 -21.16 -19.02
N PHE A 31 20.53 -21.13 -19.15
CA PHE A 31 19.74 -22.29 -19.54
C PHE A 31 18.93 -21.99 -20.80
N SER A 32 19.17 -22.82 -21.81
CA SER A 32 18.64 -22.72 -23.16
C SER A 32 17.19 -23.19 -23.26
N ARG A 33 16.39 -22.40 -23.97
CA ARG A 33 15.43 -22.76 -25.03
C ARG A 33 14.96 -24.22 -25.11
N ALA A 34 13.65 -24.42 -24.93
CA ALA A 34 12.89 -25.47 -25.61
C ALA A 34 11.82 -24.83 -26.51
N LYS A 35 11.75 -25.28 -27.78
CA LYS A 35 10.74 -24.93 -28.78
C LYS A 35 9.84 -26.15 -29.03
N HIS A 36 8.64 -25.85 -29.55
CA HIS A 36 7.61 -26.75 -30.11
C HIS A 36 6.80 -27.56 -29.08
N SER A 37 5.48 -27.65 -29.16
CA SER A 37 4.68 -27.91 -30.37
C SER A 37 3.30 -27.23 -30.40
N SER A 38 2.92 -26.84 -31.62
CA SER A 38 1.57 -26.50 -32.09
C SER A 38 0.58 -27.66 -31.89
N ILE A 39 -0.61 -27.40 -31.36
CA ILE A 39 -1.83 -28.12 -31.72
C ILE A 39 -2.97 -27.11 -31.90
N GLN A 40 -3.56 -27.14 -33.09
CA GLN A 40 -4.73 -26.37 -33.50
C GLN A 40 -6.05 -27.07 -33.09
N ARG A 41 -7.06 -26.21 -32.98
CA ARG A 41 -8.49 -26.29 -32.56
C ARG A 41 -9.35 -27.41 -33.22
N PRO A 42 -10.59 -27.67 -32.73
CA PRO A 42 -11.79 -26.90 -33.16
C PRO A 42 -12.80 -26.60 -32.01
N ILE A 43 -13.36 -25.40 -31.90
CA ILE A 43 -14.72 -24.96 -32.33
C ILE A 43 -15.85 -25.95 -32.01
N VAL A 44 -16.73 -25.60 -31.05
CA VAL A 44 -18.15 -25.96 -31.06
C VAL A 44 -18.99 -24.74 -30.67
N VAL A 45 -19.99 -24.50 -31.50
CA VAL A 45 -21.01 -23.46 -31.50
C VAL A 45 -22.02 -23.70 -30.39
N GLY A 46 -22.45 -22.64 -29.71
CA GLY A 46 -23.53 -22.68 -28.73
C GLY A 46 -24.25 -21.34 -28.64
N LEU A 47 -25.09 -21.06 -29.65
CA LEU A 47 -26.18 -20.10 -29.54
C LEU A 47 -27.09 -20.50 -28.38
N SER A 48 -27.28 -19.62 -27.40
CA SER A 48 -28.57 -19.56 -26.71
C SER A 48 -28.85 -18.13 -26.27
N SER A 49 -29.56 -17.46 -27.16
CA SER A 49 -30.44 -16.35 -26.85
C SER A 49 -31.43 -16.77 -25.76
N LEU A 50 -31.57 -15.98 -24.69
CA LEU A 50 -32.89 -15.53 -24.28
C LEU A 50 -32.77 -14.32 -23.34
N MET A 51 -33.36 -13.22 -23.82
CA MET A 51 -33.88 -12.10 -23.04
C MET A 51 -34.56 -12.56 -21.75
N LEU A 52 -34.24 -11.90 -20.65
CA LEU A 52 -35.29 -11.44 -19.74
C LEU A 52 -34.90 -10.11 -19.12
N MET A 53 -35.45 -9.04 -19.70
CA MET A 53 -35.64 -7.78 -19.00
C MET A 53 -36.49 -8.05 -17.75
N LEU A 54 -35.98 -7.63 -16.60
CA LEU A 54 -36.82 -7.28 -15.47
C LEU A 54 -36.42 -5.89 -14.98
N LEU A 55 -36.97 -4.91 -15.69
CA LEU A 55 -37.20 -3.56 -15.20
C LEU A 55 -38.17 -3.66 -14.02
N VAL A 56 -37.65 -3.69 -12.80
CA VAL A 56 -38.43 -3.30 -11.63
C VAL A 56 -38.23 -1.80 -11.44
N SER A 57 -39.08 -1.04 -12.14
CA SER A 57 -39.37 0.36 -11.82
C SER A 57 -40.08 0.40 -10.48
N VAL A 58 -39.35 0.70 -9.41
CA VAL A 58 -39.94 1.34 -8.23
C VAL A 58 -39.73 2.83 -8.40
N ALA A 59 -40.79 3.49 -8.86
CA ALA A 59 -40.97 4.91 -8.61
C ALA A 59 -41.18 5.09 -7.10
N SER A 60 -40.20 5.68 -6.43
CA SER A 60 -40.47 6.42 -5.21
C SER A 60 -39.37 7.44 -4.98
N THR A 61 -39.79 8.70 -5.15
CA THR A 61 -39.33 9.86 -4.41
C THR A 61 -37.83 10.13 -4.44
N SER A 62 -37.45 11.06 -5.30
CA SER A 62 -36.29 11.92 -5.09
C SER A 62 -36.29 12.46 -3.65
N PRO A 63 -35.30 12.16 -2.80
CA PRO A 63 -34.79 13.20 -1.95
C PRO A 63 -33.86 14.03 -2.83
N ILE A 64 -34.13 15.33 -2.83
CA ILE A 64 -33.19 16.40 -3.14
C ILE A 64 -31.79 15.92 -2.72
N GLN A 65 -30.94 15.60 -3.70
CA GLN A 65 -29.51 15.54 -3.50
C GLN A 65 -29.16 16.98 -3.09
N ALA A 66 -29.10 17.20 -1.78
CA ALA A 66 -28.28 18.25 -1.26
C ALA A 66 -26.89 17.93 -1.82
N GLU A 67 -26.51 18.65 -2.87
CA GLU A 67 -25.12 18.97 -3.12
C GLU A 67 -24.60 19.55 -1.81
N GLN A 68 -24.12 18.69 -0.91
CA GLN A 68 -23.04 19.05 -0.03
C GLN A 68 -21.86 19.33 -0.96
N LYS A 69 -21.84 20.54 -1.51
CA LYS A 69 -20.61 21.33 -1.59
C LYS A 69 -20.06 21.37 -0.17
N SER A 70 -19.38 20.30 0.22
CA SER A 70 -18.43 20.37 1.32
C SER A 70 -17.45 21.45 0.89
N ASP A 71 -17.57 22.59 1.54
CA ASP A 71 -16.67 23.72 1.45
C ASP A 71 -15.23 23.18 1.39
N GLY A 72 -14.60 23.30 0.20
CA GLY A 72 -13.31 22.68 -0.10
C GLY A 72 -12.17 23.17 0.79
N THR A 73 -12.45 24.14 1.65
CA THR A 73 -11.54 24.77 2.59
C THR A 73 -11.19 23.85 3.78
N GLU A 74 -12.13 23.06 4.29
CA GLU A 74 -11.86 22.17 5.44
C GLU A 74 -10.98 20.97 5.07
N GLY A 75 -11.18 20.42 3.86
CA GLY A 75 -10.41 19.27 3.37
C GLY A 75 -8.93 19.56 3.16
N VAL A 76 -8.59 20.77 2.69
CA VAL A 76 -7.20 21.17 2.44
C VAL A 76 -6.41 21.32 3.75
N GLY A 77 -7.03 21.89 4.78
CA GLY A 77 -6.41 22.05 6.10
C GLY A 77 -6.11 20.69 6.76
N GLN A 78 -7.08 19.78 6.73
CA GLN A 78 -6.92 18.42 7.27
C GLN A 78 -5.85 17.64 6.52
N GLN A 79 -5.82 17.74 5.19
CA GLN A 79 -4.81 17.08 4.37
C GLN A 79 -3.41 17.62 4.67
N LYS A 80 -3.24 18.93 4.82
CA LYS A 80 -1.93 19.53 5.17
C LYS A 80 -1.46 19.07 6.55
N ALA A 81 -2.36 19.01 7.53
CA ALA A 81 -2.04 18.51 8.87
C ALA A 81 -1.61 17.03 8.85
N LEU A 82 -2.32 16.20 8.08
CA LEU A 82 -1.97 14.79 7.86
C LEU A 82 -0.56 14.64 7.27
N LEU A 83 -0.28 15.37 6.18
CA LEU A 83 1.02 15.31 5.50
C LEU A 83 2.14 15.77 6.44
N GLY A 84 1.93 16.83 7.20
CA GLY A 84 2.89 17.31 8.20
C GLY A 84 3.20 16.24 9.25
N ARG A 85 2.16 15.58 9.79
CA ARG A 85 2.33 14.51 10.77
C ARG A 85 3.03 13.29 10.18
N LEU A 86 2.73 12.92 8.93
CA LEU A 86 3.44 11.85 8.21
C LEU A 86 4.92 12.19 8.04
N VAL A 87 5.26 13.41 7.62
CA VAL A 87 6.66 13.81 7.49
C VAL A 87 7.38 13.70 8.83
N THR A 88 6.80 14.21 9.92
CA THR A 88 7.41 14.12 11.26
C THR A 88 7.70 12.68 11.66
N GLU A 89 6.73 11.77 11.47
CA GLU A 89 6.91 10.37 11.87
C GLU A 89 7.92 9.62 10.98
N LEU A 90 7.98 9.97 9.69
CA LEU A 90 8.84 9.32 8.69
C LEU A 90 10.25 9.93 8.58
N GLN A 91 10.48 11.09 9.20
CA GLN A 91 11.83 11.65 9.33
C GLN A 91 12.74 10.73 10.16
N ILE A 92 12.18 10.12 11.21
CA ILE A 92 12.87 9.18 12.09
C ILE A 92 13.25 7.91 11.32
N SER A 93 12.27 7.21 10.75
CA SER A 93 12.50 5.99 9.97
C SER A 93 11.33 5.63 9.05
N PRO A 94 11.55 4.79 8.02
CA PRO A 94 10.47 4.23 7.22
C PRO A 94 9.48 3.45 8.08
N ARG A 95 8.17 3.63 7.85
CA ARG A 95 7.12 2.97 8.66
C ARG A 95 6.17 2.15 7.78
N SER A 96 5.69 1.03 8.34
CA SER A 96 4.65 0.22 7.71
C SER A 96 3.29 0.90 7.89
N PHE A 97 2.34 0.61 6.99
CA PHE A 97 0.97 1.12 7.13
C PHE A 97 0.30 0.63 8.42
N VAL A 98 0.63 -0.61 8.84
CA VAL A 98 0.17 -1.17 10.12
C VAL A 98 0.68 -0.35 11.31
N TYR A 99 1.97 0.02 11.31
CA TYR A 99 2.52 0.87 12.36
C TYR A 99 1.86 2.25 12.37
N LEU A 100 1.69 2.88 11.21
CA LEU A 100 1.04 4.19 11.13
C LEU A 100 -0.40 4.14 11.69
N ARG A 101 -1.16 3.09 11.40
CA ARG A 101 -2.48 2.91 12.02
C ARG A 101 -2.42 2.83 13.54
N SER A 102 -1.43 2.12 14.10
CA SER A 102 -1.23 2.06 15.56
C SER A 102 -0.90 3.43 16.18
N LYS A 103 -0.37 4.37 15.39
CA LYS A 103 -0.10 5.76 15.80
C LYS A 103 -1.31 6.69 15.61
N GLY A 104 -2.46 6.17 15.20
CA GLY A 104 -3.69 6.93 15.02
C GLY A 104 -3.84 7.58 13.65
N PHE A 105 -3.15 7.07 12.61
CA PHE A 105 -3.51 7.37 11.23
C PHE A 105 -4.70 6.49 10.83
N THR A 106 -5.76 7.09 10.30
CA THR A 106 -7.01 6.39 9.96
C THR A 106 -7.09 5.94 8.51
N GLN A 107 -6.10 6.32 7.69
CA GLN A 107 -6.06 6.01 6.27
C GLN A 107 -5.91 4.51 6.02
N THR A 108 -6.68 4.03 5.04
CA THR A 108 -6.56 2.70 4.46
C THR A 108 -5.29 2.57 3.64
N ASP A 109 -4.90 1.33 3.32
CA ASP A 109 -3.75 1.06 2.45
C ASP A 109 -3.92 1.77 1.09
N GLN A 110 -5.11 1.72 0.49
CA GLN A 110 -5.38 2.39 -0.79
C GLN A 110 -5.26 3.91 -0.69
N GLU A 111 -5.73 4.52 0.40
CA GLU A 111 -5.58 5.97 0.62
C GLU A 111 -4.13 6.37 0.85
N PHE A 112 -3.35 5.57 1.60
CA PHE A 112 -1.90 5.78 1.69
C PHE A 112 -1.25 5.71 0.32
N GLU A 113 -1.64 4.75 -0.52
CA GLU A 113 -1.11 4.66 -1.88
C GLU A 113 -1.46 5.88 -2.74
N GLN A 114 -2.66 6.43 -2.58
CA GLN A 114 -3.06 7.67 -3.24
C GLN A 114 -2.28 8.88 -2.70
N ILE A 115 -2.05 8.96 -1.39
CA ILE A 115 -1.24 10.03 -0.77
C ILE A 115 0.18 10.00 -1.32
N ILE A 116 0.78 8.81 -1.42
CA ILE A 116 2.11 8.62 -2.00
C ILE A 116 2.11 9.05 -3.46
N ALA A 117 1.15 8.57 -4.26
CA ALA A 117 1.08 8.91 -5.68
C ALA A 117 0.88 10.41 -5.93
N LYS A 118 0.09 11.09 -5.09
CA LYS A 118 -0.14 12.53 -5.18
C LYS A 118 1.04 13.39 -4.68
N ASN A 119 1.94 12.81 -3.88
CA ASN A 119 3.05 13.51 -3.23
C ASN A 119 4.37 12.73 -3.42
N ASP A 120 4.59 12.22 -4.62
CA ASP A 120 5.72 11.35 -4.99
C ASP A 120 7.08 12.04 -4.85
N THR A 121 7.10 13.36 -4.91
CA THR A 121 8.27 14.19 -4.58
C THR A 121 8.68 14.07 -3.11
N MET A 122 7.72 13.92 -2.20
CA MET A 122 7.96 13.85 -0.75
C MET A 122 8.06 12.41 -0.23
N PHE A 123 7.21 11.52 -0.75
CA PHE A 123 7.06 10.15 -0.25
C PHE A 123 7.31 9.11 -1.33
N ARG A 124 7.80 7.95 -0.89
CA ARG A 124 7.95 6.76 -1.73
C ARG A 124 7.40 5.52 -1.03
N ARG A 125 6.94 4.57 -1.83
CA ARG A 125 6.60 3.22 -1.38
C ARG A 125 7.85 2.51 -0.90
N THR A 126 7.69 1.69 0.14
CA THR A 126 8.76 0.80 0.62
C THR A 126 8.19 -0.51 1.16
N ARG A 127 9.06 -1.51 1.34
CA ARG A 127 8.74 -2.77 2.01
C ARG A 127 9.53 -2.86 3.31
N ILE A 128 8.82 -2.87 4.43
CA ILE A 128 9.41 -2.98 5.76
C ILE A 128 9.64 -4.46 6.07
N VAL A 129 10.85 -4.80 6.51
CA VAL A 129 11.22 -6.18 6.85
C VAL A 129 10.28 -6.70 7.94
N ARG A 130 9.69 -7.87 7.69
CA ARG A 130 8.91 -8.62 8.68
C ARG A 130 9.75 -9.79 9.16
N ARG A 131 9.82 -10.00 10.47
CA ARG A 131 10.42 -11.20 11.07
C ARG A 131 9.29 -12.02 11.70
N GLY A 132 9.33 -13.33 11.49
CA GLY A 132 8.45 -14.28 12.17
C GLY A 132 8.84 -14.46 13.63
N GLU A 133 8.06 -15.24 14.37
CA GLU A 133 8.37 -15.63 15.76
C GLU A 133 9.67 -16.43 15.85
N ASP A 134 10.01 -17.15 14.79
CA ASP A 134 11.27 -17.88 14.59
C ASP A 134 12.47 -16.98 14.22
N GLY A 135 12.26 -15.66 14.13
CA GLY A 135 13.27 -14.70 13.70
C GLY A 135 13.56 -14.71 12.20
N VAL A 136 12.93 -15.60 11.42
CA VAL A 136 13.15 -15.72 9.97
C VAL A 136 12.50 -14.54 9.25
N ARG A 137 13.21 -14.01 8.24
CA ARG A 137 12.69 -12.94 7.40
C ARG A 137 11.51 -13.45 6.56
N GLN A 138 10.36 -12.82 6.72
CA GLN A 138 9.17 -13.08 5.93
C GLN A 138 9.15 -12.19 4.68
N ILE A 139 8.84 -12.81 3.53
CA ILE A 139 8.80 -12.17 2.20
C ILE A 139 7.40 -12.42 1.60
N PRO A 140 6.70 -11.39 1.08
CA PRO A 140 7.11 -9.99 1.06
C PRO A 140 7.01 -9.33 2.45
N GLY A 141 7.81 -8.28 2.66
CA GLY A 141 7.70 -7.45 3.85
C GLY A 141 6.39 -6.65 3.90
N TRP A 142 6.13 -5.98 5.02
CA TRP A 142 4.95 -5.13 5.17
C TRP A 142 4.98 -3.95 4.19
N PRO A 143 3.85 -3.57 3.58
CA PRO A 143 3.75 -2.33 2.83
C PRO A 143 4.01 -1.14 3.77
N GLY A 144 4.70 -0.14 3.26
CA GLY A 144 5.05 1.04 4.02
C GLY A 144 5.40 2.23 3.14
N ILE A 145 5.74 3.31 3.82
CA ILE A 145 6.07 4.61 3.25
C ILE A 145 7.38 5.12 3.85
N ALA A 146 8.12 5.86 3.05
CA ALA A 146 9.33 6.55 3.47
C ALA A 146 9.37 7.94 2.83
N VAL A 147 10.05 8.87 3.48
CA VAL A 147 10.42 10.15 2.84
C VAL A 147 11.45 9.88 1.73
N THR A 148 11.33 10.56 0.60
CA THR A 148 12.30 10.47 -0.50
C THR A 148 13.65 11.06 -0.08
N ALA A 149 14.73 10.58 -0.69
CA ALA A 149 16.06 11.15 -0.46
C ALA A 149 16.13 12.62 -0.92
N ALA A 150 15.46 12.95 -2.03
CA ALA A 150 15.39 14.31 -2.55
C ALA A 150 14.75 15.27 -1.56
N TYR A 151 13.62 14.88 -0.94
CA TYR A 151 12.97 15.71 0.07
C TYR A 151 13.83 15.87 1.32
N LYS A 152 14.51 14.79 1.77
CA LYS A 152 15.45 14.88 2.90
C LYS A 152 16.62 15.84 2.64
N ALA A 153 17.13 15.89 1.41
CA ALA A 153 18.23 16.77 1.02
C ALA A 153 17.81 18.24 0.85
N SER A 154 16.51 18.51 0.68
CA SER A 154 15.97 19.86 0.49
C SER A 154 15.58 20.60 1.78
N LYS A 155 15.71 19.95 2.94
CA LYS A 155 15.44 20.51 4.27
C LYS A 155 16.75 20.80 4.98
#